data_AF-A0A6J6GDG2-F1
#
_entry.id   AF-A0A6J6GDG2-F1
#
_cell.length_a   1.000
_cell.length_b   1.000
_cell.length_c   1.000
_cell.angle_alpha   90.00
_cell.angle_beta   90.00
_cell.angle_gamma   90.00
#
_symmetry.space_group_name_H-M   'P 1'
#
loop_
_entity.id
_entity.type
_entity.pdbx_description
1 polymer ?
#
loop_
_entity_poly.entity_id
_entity_poly.type
_entity_poly.pdbx_seq_one_letter_code
_entity_poly.pdbx_strand_id
1 'polypeptide(L)'
;MREDAETTTHIRIIDPALVSDAFAQLEQFRQYYKFPDHLDVDRYTIDGSSQDTVLAVRELDTTGLGASSWYNDHIVYTHGYGLVAAYGSQRNADGQPTFLESGIPVDGKLGKFEPRIYFGESSPVYSIVGAKGDGGPLELDYPSASTDSDAGNAKYTCTGDGGPALDNVVTRLLYALHFQSEQILLSDAISDDSQILYDRHPLVRVNKVAPYLTLDNDPYPAVVDGRVVWIVDGYTTSNDYPYSTRVDMATAIADSYTSNPLVQTPTVNYIRNSVKATVDAYDGTVTLYAWDDEDPMLKTWSKVFPSTLKPASEMSDELLAHIRYPSDLFKVQRAVLGDYHVTDPGTFYSSEDTWVTPNDPVSNPDAPTIQPPYYLTMQMPGDEKPAFSIYSTFIPKSTGDNARNVLYGYLSANSDPGPNYGKLTLLTLPKQTTIPGPGQVQAQFDSDATVGQQLNLLRQGQTEVIPGNLLTLPVGGGLLYVQPVYVRSTGETSYPLLRKILVSFGDTIAFEDTLEEALDSLFGGNSGALDPETPTPEDPGTSEGTSAALTQALADARKALSDRQAAYAANDLVAAANADIKLQEALQRAYELSQ
;
A
#
# COMPACT_ATOMS: atom_id res chain seq x y z
N MET A 1 21.70 -7.03 -13.28
CA MET A 1 20.75 -8.17 -13.43
C MET A 1 20.89 -9.19 -12.32
N ARG A 2 21.90 -10.09 -12.26
CA ARG A 2 22.06 -10.95 -11.04
C ARG A 2 22.25 -10.13 -9.76
N GLU A 3 22.90 -8.97 -9.86
CA GLU A 3 23.05 -8.02 -8.75
C GLU A 3 21.77 -7.23 -8.43
N ASP A 4 20.79 -7.16 -9.34
CA ASP A 4 19.53 -6.40 -9.17
C ASP A 4 18.29 -7.32 -9.11
N ALA A 5 18.49 -8.64 -9.07
CA ALA A 5 17.42 -9.64 -9.09
C ALA A 5 16.47 -9.46 -7.89
N GLU A 6 17.04 -9.04 -6.75
CA GLU A 6 16.26 -8.67 -5.57
C GLU A 6 15.38 -7.44 -5.81
N THR A 7 15.73 -6.49 -6.68
CA THR A 7 14.81 -5.37 -6.99
C THR A 7 13.64 -5.86 -7.84
N THR A 8 13.85 -6.81 -8.75
CA THR A 8 12.80 -7.33 -9.63
C THR A 8 11.79 -8.23 -8.95
N THR A 9 12.16 -8.89 -7.85
CA THR A 9 11.23 -9.75 -7.07
C THR A 9 10.26 -8.95 -6.21
N HIS A 10 10.57 -7.70 -5.89
CA HIS A 10 9.77 -6.84 -5.01
C HIS A 10 9.00 -5.75 -5.76
N ILE A 11 8.99 -5.78 -7.10
CA ILE A 11 8.22 -4.77 -7.86
C ILE A 11 6.74 -4.95 -7.54
N ARG A 12 6.17 -3.90 -6.95
CA ARG A 12 4.76 -3.85 -6.64
C ARG A 12 3.93 -3.81 -7.93
N ILE A 13 3.14 -4.84 -8.16
CA ILE A 13 2.18 -4.94 -9.28
C ILE A 13 0.74 -4.67 -8.84
N ILE A 14 0.49 -4.67 -7.54
CA ILE A 14 -0.80 -4.32 -6.94
C ILE A 14 -0.83 -2.79 -6.75
N ASP A 15 -1.64 -2.10 -7.56
CA ASP A 15 -1.83 -0.66 -7.47
C ASP A 15 -2.81 -0.29 -6.33
N PRO A 16 -2.34 0.36 -5.25
CA PRO A 16 -3.19 0.72 -4.11
C PRO A 16 -4.32 1.68 -4.48
N ALA A 17 -4.22 2.41 -5.58
CA ALA A 17 -5.27 3.33 -6.03
C ALA A 17 -6.41 2.65 -6.79
N LEU A 18 -6.25 1.38 -7.19
CA LEU A 18 -7.25 0.65 -8.00
C LEU A 18 -7.81 -0.58 -7.30
N VAL A 19 -7.09 -1.16 -6.35
CA VAL A 19 -7.48 -2.44 -5.75
C VAL A 19 -8.40 -2.31 -4.52
N SER A 20 -8.81 -1.10 -4.15
CA SER A 20 -9.80 -0.90 -3.06
C SER A 20 -11.11 -1.64 -3.34
N ASP A 21 -11.64 -1.56 -4.57
CA ASP A 21 -12.84 -2.32 -4.98
C ASP A 21 -12.65 -3.85 -4.87
N ALA A 22 -11.44 -4.33 -5.16
CA ALA A 22 -11.11 -5.75 -5.03
C ALA A 22 -11.03 -6.16 -3.54
N PHE A 23 -10.44 -5.32 -2.69
CA PHE A 23 -10.45 -5.52 -1.23
C PHE A 23 -11.88 -5.51 -0.70
N ALA A 24 -12.72 -4.58 -1.14
CA ALA A 24 -14.13 -4.56 -0.77
C ALA A 24 -14.85 -5.84 -1.21
N GLN A 25 -14.71 -6.26 -2.46
CA GLN A 25 -15.41 -7.44 -2.93
C GLN A 25 -14.97 -8.74 -2.24
N LEU A 26 -13.70 -8.87 -1.89
CA LEU A 26 -13.13 -10.10 -1.32
C LEU A 26 -13.21 -10.11 0.21
N GLU A 27 -13.04 -8.95 0.85
CA GLU A 27 -12.77 -8.84 2.27
C GLU A 27 -13.73 -7.91 3.02
N GLN A 28 -14.74 -7.29 2.38
CA GLN A 28 -15.72 -6.45 3.11
C GLN A 28 -16.68 -7.29 3.96
N PHE A 29 -17.09 -8.48 3.48
CA PHE A 29 -18.10 -9.39 4.08
C PHE A 29 -19.53 -8.82 4.26
N ARG A 30 -19.71 -7.54 4.56
CA ARG A 30 -20.99 -6.89 4.88
C ARG A 30 -20.99 -5.41 4.50
N GLN A 31 -22.15 -4.91 4.04
CA GLN A 31 -22.33 -3.52 3.56
C GLN A 31 -22.02 -2.40 4.57
N TYR A 32 -21.87 -2.71 5.85
CA TYR A 32 -21.53 -1.73 6.89
C TYR A 32 -20.02 -1.60 7.11
N TYR A 33 -19.22 -2.34 6.36
CA TYR A 33 -17.79 -2.15 6.28
C TYR A 33 -17.43 -1.47 4.96
N LYS A 34 -16.30 -0.78 4.91
CA LYS A 34 -15.69 -0.30 3.67
C LYS A 34 -14.17 -0.22 3.80
N PHE A 35 -13.52 -0.01 2.67
CA PHE A 35 -12.11 0.34 2.57
C PHE A 35 -11.98 1.77 2.02
N PRO A 36 -10.86 2.47 2.29
CA PRO A 36 -10.60 3.79 1.72
C PRO A 36 -10.41 3.71 0.20
N ASP A 37 -10.64 4.81 -0.52
CA ASP A 37 -10.50 4.87 -1.99
C ASP A 37 -9.06 4.58 -2.45
N HIS A 38 -8.08 4.96 -1.63
CA HIS A 38 -6.67 4.65 -1.81
C HIS A 38 -6.18 3.83 -0.63
N LEU A 39 -5.49 2.72 -0.91
CA LEU A 39 -4.88 1.86 0.10
C LEU A 39 -3.46 2.32 0.42
N ASP A 40 -2.93 1.84 1.54
CA ASP A 40 -1.57 2.14 1.98
C ASP A 40 -0.54 1.17 1.44
N VAL A 41 0.71 1.62 1.44
CA VAL A 41 1.88 0.80 1.15
C VAL A 41 2.80 0.77 2.35
N ASP A 42 3.17 -0.44 2.74
CA ASP A 42 4.13 -0.67 3.80
C ASP A 42 4.93 -1.95 3.54
N ARG A 43 5.76 -2.36 4.48
CA ARG A 43 6.55 -3.59 4.42
C ARG A 43 6.44 -4.39 5.71
N TYR A 44 6.38 -5.70 5.56
CA TYR A 44 6.44 -6.65 6.67
C TYR A 44 7.52 -7.67 6.42
N THR A 45 8.18 -8.12 7.49
CA THR A 45 9.08 -9.28 7.41
C THR A 45 8.27 -10.55 7.51
N ILE A 46 8.13 -11.26 6.40
CA ILE A 46 7.36 -12.51 6.29
C ILE A 46 8.35 -13.63 5.98
N ASP A 47 8.35 -14.69 6.80
CA ASP A 47 9.22 -15.85 6.61
C ASP A 47 10.72 -15.48 6.45
N GLY A 48 11.16 -14.43 7.15
CA GLY A 48 12.54 -13.92 7.13
C GLY A 48 12.89 -13.03 5.94
N SER A 49 11.94 -12.72 5.06
CA SER A 49 12.12 -11.83 3.91
C SER A 49 11.23 -10.59 4.01
N SER A 50 11.75 -9.42 3.66
CA SER A 50 10.94 -8.20 3.58
C SER A 50 9.97 -8.32 2.40
N GLN A 51 8.69 -8.05 2.64
CA GLN A 51 7.63 -8.07 1.64
C GLN A 51 6.98 -6.70 1.61
N ASP A 52 6.96 -6.07 0.44
CA ASP A 52 6.10 -4.91 0.20
C ASP A 52 4.64 -5.37 0.25
N THR A 53 3.79 -4.56 0.86
CA THR A 53 2.40 -4.86 1.13
C THR A 53 1.53 -3.70 0.69
N VAL A 54 0.34 -4.04 0.19
CA VAL A 54 -0.76 -3.09 0.03
C VAL A 54 -1.80 -3.42 1.08
N LEU A 55 -2.17 -2.46 1.91
CA LEU A 55 -2.97 -2.72 3.10
C LEU A 55 -4.00 -1.63 3.38
N ALA A 56 -5.01 -1.98 4.15
CA ALA A 56 -5.92 -1.03 4.78
C ALA A 56 -6.64 -1.66 5.96
N VAL A 57 -7.20 -0.81 6.80
CA VAL A 57 -8.17 -1.25 7.81
C VAL A 57 -9.56 -1.34 7.22
N ARG A 58 -10.35 -2.29 7.72
CA ARG A 58 -11.77 -2.41 7.39
C ARG A 58 -12.55 -1.47 8.29
N GLU A 59 -12.98 -0.34 7.74
CA GLU A 59 -13.65 0.73 8.48
C GLU A 59 -15.17 0.63 8.41
N LEU A 60 -15.87 1.43 9.21
CA LEU A 60 -17.33 1.48 9.16
C LEU A 60 -17.84 2.33 8.01
N ASP A 61 -18.94 1.86 7.42
CA ASP A 61 -19.81 2.62 6.53
C ASP A 61 -21.25 2.62 7.07
N THR A 62 -21.62 3.68 7.78
CA THR A 62 -23.01 3.83 8.25
C THR A 62 -23.97 4.24 7.13
N THR A 63 -23.47 4.69 5.98
CA THR A 63 -24.34 5.06 4.84
C THR A 63 -24.88 3.83 4.12
N GLY A 64 -24.15 2.72 4.16
CA GLY A 64 -24.58 1.41 3.66
C GLY A 64 -25.63 0.71 4.53
N LEU A 65 -26.02 1.28 5.68
CA LEU A 65 -27.04 0.69 6.55
C LEU A 65 -28.45 0.91 5.99
N GLY A 66 -29.10 -0.16 5.51
CA GLY A 66 -30.48 -0.13 5.00
C GLY A 66 -31.57 0.27 6.02
N ALA A 67 -31.22 0.42 7.31
CA ALA A 67 -32.08 0.93 8.37
C ALA A 67 -31.26 1.74 9.39
N SER A 68 -30.97 3.00 9.05
CA SER A 68 -30.35 3.96 9.97
C SER A 68 -31.33 4.36 11.07
N SER A 69 -30.87 4.27 12.31
CA SER A 69 -31.53 4.82 13.49
C SER A 69 -30.44 5.27 14.45
N TRP A 70 -30.74 6.23 15.33
CA TRP A 70 -29.77 6.70 16.31
C TRP A 70 -29.13 5.54 17.10
N TYR A 71 -29.93 4.54 17.48
CA TYR A 71 -29.43 3.36 18.19
C TYR A 71 -28.45 2.55 17.34
N ASN A 72 -28.77 2.27 16.07
CA ASN A 72 -27.88 1.52 15.20
C ASN A 72 -26.57 2.29 14.96
N ASP A 73 -26.67 3.58 14.64
CA ASP A 73 -25.54 4.39 14.17
C ASP A 73 -24.58 4.78 15.31
N HIS A 74 -25.05 4.79 16.57
CA HIS A 74 -24.26 5.24 17.71
C HIS A 74 -24.05 4.19 18.81
N ILE A 75 -24.82 3.10 18.87
CA ILE A 75 -24.70 2.05 19.91
C ILE A 75 -24.27 0.70 19.32
N VAL A 76 -24.76 0.34 18.13
CA VAL A 76 -24.51 -0.99 17.54
C VAL A 76 -23.27 -0.98 16.65
N TYR A 77 -23.24 -0.11 15.64
CA TYR A 77 -22.13 -0.02 14.69
C TYR A 77 -21.12 1.03 15.20
N THR A 78 -20.25 0.59 16.10
CA THR A 78 -19.34 1.50 16.82
C THR A 78 -17.91 1.47 16.31
N HIS A 79 -17.43 0.38 15.71
CA HIS A 79 -16.06 0.20 15.23
C HIS A 79 -15.97 -0.59 13.92
N GLY A 80 -14.88 -0.35 13.18
CA GLY A 80 -14.42 -1.22 12.09
C GLY A 80 -13.74 -2.48 12.63
N TYR A 81 -13.27 -3.38 11.76
CA TYR A 81 -12.72 -4.66 12.21
C TYR A 81 -11.60 -5.19 11.32
N GLY A 82 -10.38 -5.22 11.86
CA GLY A 82 -9.20 -5.87 11.29
C GLY A 82 -8.42 -5.00 10.32
N LEU A 83 -7.17 -5.39 10.12
CA LEU A 83 -6.29 -4.91 9.06
C LEU A 83 -6.21 -6.00 7.99
N VAL A 84 -6.37 -5.62 6.73
CA VAL A 84 -6.26 -6.51 5.58
C VAL A 84 -5.02 -6.13 4.80
N ALA A 85 -4.16 -7.10 4.51
CA ALA A 85 -2.90 -6.88 3.80
C ALA A 85 -2.74 -7.89 2.66
N ALA A 86 -2.41 -7.37 1.48
CA ALA A 86 -2.02 -8.15 0.32
C ALA A 86 -0.52 -8.00 0.05
N TYR A 87 0.09 -9.05 -0.50
CA TYR A 87 1.43 -8.94 -1.05
C TYR A 87 1.41 -7.93 -2.22
N GLY A 88 2.34 -6.99 -2.23
CA GLY A 88 2.43 -5.97 -3.27
C GLY A 88 2.81 -6.54 -4.64
N SER A 89 3.55 -7.65 -4.67
CA SER A 89 4.09 -8.29 -5.87
C SER A 89 3.32 -9.52 -6.34
N GLN A 90 2.24 -9.95 -5.65
CA GLN A 90 1.58 -11.22 -5.94
C GLN A 90 0.08 -11.08 -6.27
N ARG A 91 -0.37 -11.91 -7.20
CA ARG A 91 -1.77 -12.12 -7.55
C ARG A 91 -2.06 -13.61 -7.69
N ASN A 92 -3.31 -14.01 -7.48
CA ASN A 92 -3.74 -15.36 -7.82
C ASN A 92 -4.01 -15.51 -9.33
N ALA A 93 -4.31 -16.74 -9.76
CA ALA A 93 -4.59 -17.07 -11.15
C ALA A 93 -5.77 -16.28 -11.74
N ASP A 94 -6.75 -15.89 -10.91
CA ASP A 94 -7.91 -15.11 -11.33
C ASP A 94 -7.63 -13.61 -11.48
N GLY A 95 -6.44 -13.15 -11.08
CA GLY A 95 -6.03 -11.75 -11.14
C GLY A 95 -6.34 -10.96 -9.87
N GLN A 96 -6.75 -11.63 -8.80
CA GLN A 96 -7.03 -11.00 -7.51
C GLN A 96 -5.75 -10.85 -6.69
N PRO A 97 -5.66 -9.83 -5.82
CA PRO A 97 -4.57 -9.75 -4.84
C PRO A 97 -4.47 -11.02 -4.01
N THR A 98 -3.25 -11.45 -3.72
CA THR A 98 -2.99 -12.53 -2.75
C THR A 98 -2.85 -11.90 -1.37
N PHE A 99 -3.71 -12.27 -0.43
CA PHE A 99 -3.69 -11.74 0.94
C PHE A 99 -2.72 -12.52 1.84
N LEU A 100 -1.98 -11.79 2.68
CA LEU A 100 -1.19 -12.35 3.78
C LEU A 100 -1.89 -12.18 5.13
N GLU A 101 -2.83 -11.23 5.24
CA GLU A 101 -3.71 -11.00 6.38
C GLU A 101 -5.12 -10.70 5.86
N SER A 102 -6.11 -11.50 6.25
CA SER A 102 -7.48 -11.38 5.71
C SER A 102 -8.53 -12.06 6.60
N GLY A 103 -9.79 -12.02 6.17
CA GLY A 103 -10.87 -12.76 6.82
C GLY A 103 -11.62 -12.00 7.90
N ILE A 104 -12.63 -12.70 8.44
CA ILE A 104 -13.42 -12.27 9.60
C ILE A 104 -13.87 -13.51 10.42
N PRO A 105 -13.32 -13.76 11.62
CA PRO A 105 -12.21 -13.04 12.28
C PRO A 105 -10.96 -12.94 11.41
N VAL A 106 -10.17 -11.90 11.63
CA VAL A 106 -8.92 -11.70 10.89
C VAL A 106 -7.90 -12.77 11.31
N ASP A 107 -7.22 -13.34 10.33
CA ASP A 107 -6.17 -14.34 10.50
C ASP A 107 -5.14 -14.21 9.38
N GLY A 108 -3.91 -14.62 9.64
CA GLY A 108 -2.84 -14.50 8.68
C GLY A 108 -1.44 -14.49 9.28
N LYS A 109 -0.53 -13.84 8.57
CA LYS A 109 0.90 -13.85 8.88
C LYS A 109 1.35 -12.71 9.79
N LEU A 110 0.46 -11.77 10.16
CA LEU A 110 0.81 -10.65 11.05
C LEU A 110 0.68 -10.98 12.54
N GLY A 111 0.38 -12.25 12.86
CA GLY A 111 0.22 -12.70 14.23
C GLY A 111 -1.08 -12.21 14.86
N LYS A 112 -1.22 -12.39 16.19
CA LYS A 112 -2.43 -11.99 16.90
C LYS A 112 -2.34 -10.54 17.35
N PHE A 113 -3.36 -9.76 17.01
CA PHE A 113 -3.51 -8.38 17.45
C PHE A 113 -4.96 -8.07 17.82
N GLU A 114 -5.20 -6.94 18.49
CA GLU A 114 -6.55 -6.40 18.73
C GLU A 114 -7.12 -5.84 17.41
N PRO A 115 -8.15 -6.45 16.82
CA PRO A 115 -8.60 -6.08 15.48
C PRO A 115 -9.59 -4.90 15.47
N ARG A 116 -10.17 -4.48 16.60
CA ARG A 116 -11.28 -3.52 16.59
C ARG A 116 -10.80 -2.09 16.34
N ILE A 117 -11.38 -1.45 15.33
CA ILE A 117 -11.00 -0.10 14.87
C ILE A 117 -12.02 0.92 15.37
N TYR A 118 -11.87 1.33 16.63
CA TYR A 118 -12.62 2.44 17.22
C TYR A 118 -12.07 3.81 16.82
N PHE A 119 -10.84 3.91 16.35
CA PHE A 119 -10.25 5.16 15.87
C PHE A 119 -9.70 4.90 14.49
N GLY A 120 -10.25 5.61 13.50
CA GLY A 120 -10.03 5.37 12.08
C GLY A 120 -10.51 6.57 11.26
N GLU A 121 -10.16 6.58 9.99
CA GLU A 121 -10.45 7.64 9.01
C GLU A 121 -11.94 7.76 8.71
N SER A 122 -12.67 6.63 8.73
CA SER A 122 -14.12 6.57 8.60
C SER A 122 -14.77 6.05 9.88
N SER A 123 -15.24 7.01 10.67
CA SER A 123 -16.02 6.75 11.89
C SER A 123 -17.29 7.60 11.90
N PRO A 124 -18.37 7.12 12.56
CA PRO A 124 -19.51 7.96 12.90
C PRO A 124 -19.07 9.22 13.66
N VAL A 125 -19.86 10.30 13.54
CA VAL A 125 -19.59 11.58 14.23
C VAL A 125 -19.32 11.38 15.73
N TYR A 126 -20.07 10.47 16.34
CA TYR A 126 -19.78 9.93 17.66
C TYR A 126 -20.31 8.50 17.79
N SER A 127 -19.84 7.76 18.78
CA SER A 127 -20.42 6.49 19.22
C SER A 127 -20.42 6.43 20.75
N ILE A 128 -21.35 5.68 21.34
CA ILE A 128 -21.39 5.43 22.77
C ILE A 128 -21.13 3.94 22.99
N VAL A 129 -20.09 3.65 23.77
CA VAL A 129 -19.53 2.30 23.91
C VAL A 129 -19.39 1.93 25.38
N GLY A 130 -19.13 0.66 25.67
CA GLY A 130 -18.86 0.17 27.03
C GLY A 130 -20.09 -0.19 27.86
N ALA A 131 -21.30 0.19 27.42
CA ALA A 131 -22.54 -0.26 28.03
C ALA A 131 -22.80 -1.76 27.80
N LYS A 132 -23.40 -2.39 28.82
CA LYS A 132 -24.04 -3.71 28.72
C LYS A 132 -25.54 -3.51 28.88
N GLY A 133 -26.32 -3.98 27.90
CA GLY A 133 -27.77 -4.02 28.06
C GLY A 133 -28.21 -5.24 28.86
N ASP A 134 -29.51 -5.32 29.15
CA ASP A 134 -30.12 -6.46 29.86
C ASP A 134 -29.88 -7.81 29.16
N GLY A 135 -29.60 -7.79 27.85
CA GLY A 135 -29.32 -8.96 27.01
C GLY A 135 -27.84 -9.20 26.68
N GLY A 136 -26.90 -8.48 27.33
CA GLY A 136 -25.45 -8.60 27.09
C GLY A 136 -24.86 -7.44 26.27
N PRO A 137 -23.73 -7.67 25.58
CA PRO A 137 -23.06 -6.63 24.81
C PRO A 137 -23.96 -6.02 23.74
N LEU A 138 -23.87 -4.70 23.57
CA LEU A 138 -24.71 -3.94 22.63
C LEU A 138 -24.02 -3.73 21.28
N GLU A 139 -22.69 -3.67 21.26
CA GLU A 139 -21.90 -3.35 20.08
C GLU A 139 -21.77 -4.60 19.21
N LEU A 140 -21.91 -4.40 17.90
CA LEU A 140 -21.59 -5.42 16.91
C LEU A 140 -20.07 -5.56 16.84
N ASP A 141 -19.56 -6.79 16.95
CA ASP A 141 -18.14 -7.08 16.79
C ASP A 141 -17.84 -7.40 15.32
N TYR A 142 -18.37 -8.54 14.85
CA TYR A 142 -18.22 -8.98 13.47
C TYR A 142 -19.33 -9.98 13.09
N PRO A 143 -19.64 -10.16 11.79
CA PRO A 143 -20.59 -11.17 11.34
C PRO A 143 -20.09 -12.58 11.66
N SER A 144 -20.92 -13.39 12.35
CA SER A 144 -20.55 -14.76 12.75
C SER A 144 -21.64 -15.76 12.37
N ALA A 145 -21.26 -16.80 11.65
CA ALA A 145 -22.15 -17.89 11.28
C ALA A 145 -22.23 -18.93 12.41
N SER A 146 -22.95 -18.64 13.50
CA SER A 146 -23.24 -19.68 14.51
C SER A 146 -24.45 -20.52 14.08
N THR A 147 -24.31 -21.85 14.16
CA THR A 147 -25.28 -22.85 13.70
C THR A 147 -26.44 -23.12 14.67
N ASP A 148 -26.45 -22.52 15.85
CA ASP A 148 -27.50 -22.71 16.86
C ASP A 148 -28.25 -21.39 17.11
N SER A 149 -29.45 -21.30 16.53
CA SER A 149 -30.50 -20.27 16.70
C SER A 149 -30.18 -18.84 16.22
N ASP A 150 -30.90 -18.39 15.17
CA ASP A 150 -31.36 -17.02 14.81
C ASP A 150 -30.60 -15.74 15.26
N ALA A 151 -29.32 -15.80 15.62
CA ALA A 151 -28.51 -14.68 16.16
C ALA A 151 -27.14 -14.60 15.47
N GLY A 152 -27.11 -14.20 14.19
CA GLY A 152 -25.96 -14.35 13.28
C GLY A 152 -24.81 -13.35 13.37
N ASN A 153 -24.49 -12.77 14.55
CA ASN A 153 -23.37 -11.83 14.70
C ASN A 153 -22.67 -11.99 16.06
N ALA A 154 -21.34 -11.88 16.07
CA ALA A 154 -20.57 -11.70 17.30
C ALA A 154 -20.80 -10.29 17.87
N LYS A 155 -20.75 -10.17 19.20
CA LYS A 155 -20.96 -8.90 19.91
C LYS A 155 -19.84 -8.64 20.89
N TYR A 156 -19.60 -7.36 21.17
CA TYR A 156 -18.51 -6.91 22.02
C TYR A 156 -18.94 -5.77 22.95
N THR A 157 -18.23 -5.62 24.06
CA THR A 157 -18.34 -4.45 24.95
C THR A 157 -16.97 -3.83 25.02
N CYS A 158 -16.84 -2.59 24.56
CA CYS A 158 -15.58 -1.86 24.61
C CYS A 158 -15.04 -1.82 26.04
N THR A 159 -13.75 -2.13 26.17
CA THR A 159 -13.01 -2.06 27.45
C THR A 159 -11.89 -1.02 27.40
N GLY A 160 -11.69 -0.37 26.25
CA GLY A 160 -10.72 0.71 26.07
C GLY A 160 -11.13 1.98 26.81
N ASP A 161 -10.18 2.88 26.98
CA ASP A 161 -10.39 4.22 27.56
C ASP A 161 -10.16 5.27 26.47
N GLY A 162 -11.17 5.47 25.62
CA GLY A 162 -11.04 6.27 24.41
C GLY A 162 -11.83 7.58 24.39
N GLY A 163 -12.73 7.77 25.36
CA GLY A 163 -13.53 8.97 25.43
C GLY A 163 -14.13 9.26 26.80
N PRO A 164 -14.74 10.43 26.97
CA PRO A 164 -15.29 10.85 28.26
C PRO A 164 -16.41 9.93 28.74
N ALA A 165 -16.39 9.60 30.02
CA ALA A 165 -17.43 8.80 30.67
C ALA A 165 -18.78 9.53 30.68
N LEU A 166 -19.86 8.77 30.48
CA LEU A 166 -21.25 9.20 30.60
C LEU A 166 -21.85 8.72 31.94
N ASP A 167 -21.07 8.80 33.00
CA ASP A 167 -21.38 8.31 34.35
C ASP A 167 -22.37 9.19 35.14
N ASN A 168 -22.80 10.32 34.57
CA ASN A 168 -23.74 11.21 35.21
C ASN A 168 -24.61 12.02 34.22
N VAL A 169 -25.78 12.42 34.71
CA VAL A 169 -26.80 13.14 33.93
C VAL A 169 -26.32 14.50 33.40
N VAL A 170 -25.43 15.18 34.12
CA VAL A 170 -24.91 16.49 33.68
C VAL A 170 -24.01 16.33 32.45
N THR A 171 -23.14 15.32 32.46
CA THR A 171 -22.24 15.01 31.34
C THR A 171 -23.03 14.54 30.13
N ARG A 172 -24.03 13.67 30.35
CA ARG A 172 -25.00 13.29 29.31
C ARG A 172 -25.73 14.50 28.72
N LEU A 173 -26.18 15.44 29.55
CA LEU A 173 -26.86 16.66 29.07
C LEU A 173 -25.91 17.55 28.24
N LEU A 174 -24.65 17.72 28.65
CA LEU A 174 -23.68 18.51 27.89
C LEU A 174 -23.42 17.90 26.50
N TYR A 175 -23.25 16.59 26.42
CA TYR A 175 -23.08 15.91 25.13
C TYR A 175 -24.38 15.87 24.30
N ALA A 176 -25.54 15.73 24.94
CA ALA A 176 -26.84 15.86 24.28
C ALA A 176 -26.98 17.24 23.60
N LEU A 177 -26.52 18.31 24.25
CA LEU A 177 -26.49 19.65 23.66
C LEU A 177 -25.42 19.80 22.57
N HIS A 178 -24.22 19.25 22.78
CA HIS A 178 -23.11 19.33 21.82
C HIS A 178 -23.43 18.63 20.49
N PHE A 179 -23.94 17.40 20.57
CA PHE A 179 -24.32 16.59 19.41
C PHE A 179 -25.78 16.77 18.98
N GLN A 180 -26.51 17.65 19.68
CA GLN A 180 -27.92 17.95 19.41
C GLN A 180 -28.81 16.68 19.37
N SER A 181 -28.55 15.75 20.30
CA SER A 181 -29.25 14.47 20.38
C SER A 181 -29.83 14.23 21.77
N GLU A 182 -31.16 14.27 21.87
CA GLU A 182 -31.89 13.95 23.10
C GLU A 182 -31.69 12.51 23.57
N GLN A 183 -31.35 11.60 22.64
CA GLN A 183 -31.15 10.18 22.94
C GLN A 183 -29.93 9.95 23.84
N ILE A 184 -28.94 10.85 23.86
CA ILE A 184 -27.80 10.78 24.78
C ILE A 184 -28.26 10.88 26.25
N LEU A 185 -29.40 11.55 26.50
CA LEU A 185 -29.98 11.70 27.82
C LEU A 185 -31.06 10.66 28.13
N LEU A 186 -31.84 10.27 27.12
CA LEU A 186 -33.08 9.52 27.28
C LEU A 186 -32.98 8.03 26.96
N SER A 187 -31.91 7.59 26.29
CA SER A 187 -31.78 6.18 25.87
C SER A 187 -31.38 5.26 27.02
N ASP A 188 -32.12 4.17 27.19
CA ASP A 188 -31.78 3.08 28.12
C ASP A 188 -30.55 2.26 27.69
N ALA A 189 -30.00 2.54 26.49
CA ALA A 189 -28.77 1.94 26.00
C ALA A 189 -27.51 2.49 26.68
N ILE A 190 -27.64 3.62 27.38
CA ILE A 190 -26.54 4.34 28.02
C ILE A 190 -26.58 4.05 29.52
N SER A 191 -25.50 3.46 30.02
CA SER A 191 -25.27 3.18 31.45
C SER A 191 -24.16 4.06 32.02
N ASP A 192 -23.94 3.97 33.32
CA ASP A 192 -22.84 4.69 33.98
C ASP A 192 -21.46 4.14 33.60
N ASP A 193 -21.40 2.97 32.95
CA ASP A 193 -20.20 2.39 32.36
C ASP A 193 -19.93 2.88 30.92
N SER A 194 -20.85 3.67 30.36
CA SER A 194 -20.73 4.14 28.98
C SER A 194 -19.72 5.26 28.85
N GLN A 195 -19.05 5.32 27.70
CA GLN A 195 -18.23 6.45 27.29
C GLN A 195 -18.63 6.91 25.89
N ILE A 196 -18.42 8.19 25.59
CA ILE A 196 -18.69 8.76 24.27
C ILE A 196 -17.40 8.97 23.48
N LEU A 197 -17.29 8.31 22.34
CA LEU A 197 -16.17 8.43 21.42
C LEU A 197 -16.50 9.45 20.32
N TYR A 198 -15.62 10.43 20.12
CA TYR A 198 -15.68 11.43 19.05
C TYR A 198 -14.26 11.93 18.73
N ASP A 199 -14.09 12.71 17.67
CA ASP A 199 -12.77 13.08 17.13
C ASP A 199 -11.89 11.84 16.88
N ARG A 200 -12.46 10.91 16.10
CA ARG A 200 -11.93 9.56 15.92
C ARG A 200 -10.94 9.42 14.77
N HIS A 201 -10.93 10.39 13.84
CA HIS A 201 -9.98 10.43 12.74
C HIS A 201 -8.55 10.69 13.27
N PRO A 202 -7.55 9.86 12.91
CA PRO A 202 -6.18 9.98 13.41
C PRO A 202 -5.58 11.40 13.27
N LEU A 203 -5.62 11.97 12.06
CA LEU A 203 -5.16 13.34 11.81
C LEU A 203 -5.85 14.40 12.68
N VAL A 204 -7.19 14.36 12.77
CA VAL A 204 -7.94 15.33 13.57
C VAL A 204 -7.54 15.24 15.04
N ARG A 205 -7.35 14.01 15.55
CA ARG A 205 -6.99 13.76 16.94
C ARG A 205 -5.58 14.24 17.25
N VAL A 206 -4.60 13.91 16.41
CA VAL A 206 -3.22 14.40 16.56
C VAL A 206 -3.19 15.93 16.49
N ASN A 207 -3.92 16.55 15.57
CA ASN A 207 -3.99 18.01 15.43
C ASN A 207 -4.61 18.69 16.67
N LYS A 208 -5.55 18.03 17.36
CA LYS A 208 -6.09 18.53 18.63
C LYS A 208 -5.11 18.41 19.80
N VAL A 209 -4.29 17.36 19.83
CA VAL A 209 -3.27 17.14 20.87
C VAL A 209 -2.07 18.07 20.68
N ALA A 210 -1.64 18.28 19.43
CA ALA A 210 -0.47 19.09 19.08
C ALA A 210 -0.78 20.05 17.92
N PRO A 211 -1.59 21.11 18.14
CA PRO A 211 -1.99 22.07 17.10
C PRO A 211 -0.85 22.94 16.57
N TYR A 212 0.33 22.85 17.18
CA TYR A 212 1.54 23.54 16.72
C TYR A 212 2.29 22.77 15.61
N LEU A 213 1.88 21.54 15.32
CA LEU A 213 2.42 20.74 14.23
C LEU A 213 1.56 20.92 12.97
N THR A 214 2.21 21.00 11.82
CA THR A 214 1.56 20.75 10.53
C THR A 214 1.62 19.25 10.29
N LEU A 215 0.50 18.61 9.99
CA LEU A 215 0.48 17.15 9.79
C LEU A 215 0.60 16.78 8.32
N ASP A 216 1.22 15.64 8.06
CA ASP A 216 1.13 14.95 6.77
C ASP A 216 -0.31 14.47 6.52
N ASN A 217 -0.73 14.47 5.27
CA ASN A 217 -2.10 14.12 4.87
C ASN A 217 -2.32 12.62 4.63
N ASP A 218 -1.28 11.80 4.74
CA ASP A 218 -1.29 10.37 4.42
C ASP A 218 -0.96 9.53 5.67
N PRO A 219 -1.87 9.47 6.67
CA PRO A 219 -1.71 8.59 7.83
C PRO A 219 -1.85 7.14 7.39
N TYR A 220 -1.11 6.23 8.02
CA TYR A 220 -1.08 4.84 7.56
C TYR A 220 -1.15 3.85 8.72
N PRO A 221 -1.88 2.73 8.59
CA PRO A 221 -2.03 1.78 9.66
C PRO A 221 -0.94 0.70 9.61
N ALA A 222 -0.50 0.26 10.78
CA ALA A 222 0.41 -0.88 10.94
C ALA A 222 0.01 -1.72 12.15
N VAL A 223 0.34 -3.02 12.12
CA VAL A 223 0.25 -3.88 13.30
C VAL A 223 1.56 -3.76 14.08
N VAL A 224 1.49 -3.21 15.29
CA VAL A 224 2.63 -2.94 16.17
C VAL A 224 2.30 -3.42 17.56
N ASP A 225 3.15 -4.27 18.12
CA ASP A 225 3.06 -4.80 19.49
C ASP A 225 1.68 -5.40 19.81
N GLY A 226 1.09 -6.10 18.84
CA GLY A 226 -0.23 -6.72 18.96
C GLY A 226 -1.42 -5.74 18.87
N ARG A 227 -1.22 -4.54 18.34
CA ARG A 227 -2.29 -3.54 18.11
C ARG A 227 -2.20 -2.92 16.73
N VAL A 228 -3.34 -2.55 16.17
CA VAL A 228 -3.37 -1.67 15.00
C VAL A 228 -3.13 -0.24 15.47
N VAL A 229 -2.09 0.39 14.93
CA VAL A 229 -1.77 1.80 15.20
C VAL A 229 -1.75 2.58 13.90
N TRP A 230 -2.30 3.79 13.92
CA TRP A 230 -2.12 4.76 12.85
C TRP A 230 -0.85 5.54 13.10
N ILE A 231 0.04 5.60 12.10
CA ILE A 231 1.25 6.41 12.14
C ILE A 231 0.97 7.71 11.39
N VAL A 232 1.30 8.84 12.02
CA VAL A 232 1.07 10.18 11.48
C VAL A 232 2.36 10.99 11.57
N ASP A 233 2.74 11.57 10.44
CA ASP A 233 3.90 12.45 10.35
C ASP A 233 3.57 13.89 10.77
N GLY A 234 4.43 14.46 11.61
CA GLY A 234 4.26 15.79 12.21
C GLY A 234 5.44 16.71 11.91
N TYR A 235 5.14 17.82 11.25
CA TYR A 235 6.11 18.82 10.84
C TYR A 235 6.15 20.02 11.77
N THR A 236 7.35 20.47 12.12
CA THR A 236 7.52 21.87 12.53
C THR A 236 7.70 22.72 11.28
N THR A 237 6.99 23.85 11.23
CA THR A 237 6.97 24.72 10.05
C THR A 237 7.14 26.18 10.44
N SER A 238 7.65 26.98 9.51
CA SER A 238 7.66 28.45 9.60
C SER A 238 7.62 29.05 8.20
N ASN A 239 7.10 30.27 8.10
CA ASN A 239 7.09 31.09 6.88
C ASN A 239 8.01 32.33 6.99
N ASP A 240 8.79 32.41 8.07
CA ASP A 240 9.62 33.55 8.46
C ASP A 240 11.11 33.21 8.52
N TYR A 241 11.52 32.05 7.99
CA TYR A 241 12.93 31.69 7.94
C TYR A 241 13.68 32.62 6.96
N PRO A 242 14.73 33.35 7.40
CA PRO A 242 15.38 34.34 6.57
C PRO A 242 16.13 33.69 5.41
N TYR A 243 16.14 34.37 4.26
CA TYR A 243 16.83 33.91 3.04
C TYR A 243 16.35 32.55 2.51
N SER A 244 15.11 32.15 2.81
CA SER A 244 14.47 30.94 2.30
C SER A 244 13.23 31.25 1.48
N THR A 245 13.07 30.56 0.36
CA THR A 245 11.94 30.71 -0.56
C THR A 245 10.67 30.11 0.03
N ARG A 246 9.56 30.84 -0.09
CA ARG A 246 8.24 30.37 0.35
C ARG A 246 7.63 29.43 -0.68
N VAL A 247 7.06 28.35 -0.18
CA VAL A 247 6.33 27.33 -0.91
C VAL A 247 4.92 27.26 -0.35
N ASP A 248 3.93 27.35 -1.22
CA ASP A 248 2.55 27.04 -0.85
C ASP A 248 2.41 25.53 -0.74
N MET A 249 2.24 25.02 0.50
CA MET A 249 2.29 23.58 0.73
C MET A 249 1.10 22.87 0.08
N ALA A 250 -0.10 23.45 0.12
CA ALA A 250 -1.29 22.90 -0.55
C ALA A 250 -1.05 22.65 -2.04
N THR A 251 -0.44 23.61 -2.74
CA THR A 251 -0.11 23.46 -4.16
C THR A 251 1.02 22.45 -4.38
N ALA A 252 2.03 22.44 -3.52
CA ALA A 252 3.22 21.58 -3.68
C ALA A 252 2.95 20.08 -3.48
N ILE A 253 1.96 19.75 -2.63
CA ILE A 253 1.58 18.36 -2.32
C ILE A 253 0.45 17.82 -3.19
N ALA A 254 -0.18 18.67 -4.00
CA ALA A 254 -1.31 18.27 -4.85
C ALA A 254 -0.87 17.34 -5.99
N ASP A 255 -1.49 16.17 -6.09
CA ASP A 255 -1.23 15.17 -7.13
C ASP A 255 -2.48 14.30 -7.40
N SER A 256 -2.32 13.19 -8.14
CA SER A 256 -3.45 12.29 -8.44
C SER A 256 -3.99 11.52 -7.23
N TYR A 257 -3.24 11.40 -6.13
CA TYR A 257 -3.68 10.73 -4.90
C TYR A 257 -4.19 11.74 -3.85
N THR A 258 -3.58 12.93 -3.79
CA THR A 258 -3.92 13.97 -2.82
C THR A 258 -4.39 15.23 -3.54
N SER A 259 -5.68 15.33 -3.85
CA SER A 259 -6.23 16.51 -4.53
C SER A 259 -6.54 17.69 -3.59
N ASN A 260 -6.98 17.40 -2.36
CA ASN A 260 -7.24 18.41 -1.33
C ASN A 260 -6.86 17.87 0.07
N PRO A 261 -6.03 18.60 0.84
CA PRO A 261 -5.67 18.18 2.19
C PRO A 261 -6.85 18.31 3.15
N LEU A 262 -6.99 17.35 4.08
CA LEU A 262 -8.07 17.33 5.08
C LEU A 262 -7.88 18.40 6.15
N VAL A 263 -6.63 18.66 6.53
CA VAL A 263 -6.23 19.68 7.51
C VAL A 263 -5.59 20.86 6.78
N GLN A 264 -5.78 22.07 7.31
CA GLN A 264 -5.23 23.27 6.71
C GLN A 264 -3.69 23.21 6.62
N THR A 265 -3.15 23.33 5.42
CA THR A 265 -1.70 23.39 5.18
C THR A 265 -1.24 24.85 5.01
N PRO A 266 -0.13 25.25 5.64
CA PRO A 266 0.37 26.62 5.56
C PRO A 266 1.28 26.84 4.35
N THR A 267 1.48 28.11 3.98
CA THR A 267 2.68 28.48 3.20
C THR A 267 3.91 28.39 4.11
N VAL A 268 4.98 27.75 3.66
CA VAL A 268 6.19 27.50 4.46
C VAL A 268 7.46 27.90 3.73
N ASN A 269 8.50 28.30 4.46
CA ASN A 269 9.87 28.37 3.98
C ASN A 269 10.87 27.67 4.94
N TYR A 270 10.33 26.97 5.93
CA TYR A 270 11.01 26.03 6.81
C TYR A 270 10.06 24.87 7.08
N ILE A 271 10.56 23.65 6.95
CA ILE A 271 9.83 22.43 7.26
C ILE A 271 10.82 21.35 7.72
N ARG A 272 10.49 20.65 8.81
CA ARG A 272 11.23 19.49 9.32
C ARG A 272 10.24 18.41 9.73
N ASN A 273 10.51 17.15 9.39
CA ASN A 273 9.80 16.01 9.98
C ASN A 273 10.34 15.79 11.39
N SER A 274 9.72 16.47 12.34
CA SER A 274 10.23 16.56 13.71
C SER A 274 9.53 15.60 14.65
N VAL A 275 8.31 15.16 14.33
CA VAL A 275 7.50 14.32 15.20
C VAL A 275 6.94 13.16 14.42
N LYS A 276 7.08 11.95 14.96
CA LYS A 276 6.26 10.80 14.58
C LYS A 276 5.17 10.64 15.63
N ALA A 277 3.91 10.61 15.22
CA ALA A 277 2.80 10.37 16.11
C ALA A 277 2.21 8.99 15.84
N THR A 278 1.72 8.33 16.90
CA THR A 278 0.86 7.16 16.76
C THR A 278 -0.51 7.42 17.37
N VAL A 279 -1.54 6.84 16.77
CA VAL A 279 -2.90 6.77 17.34
C VAL A 279 -3.30 5.31 17.41
N ASP A 280 -3.50 4.79 18.62
CA ASP A 280 -4.01 3.44 18.82
C ASP A 280 -5.42 3.31 18.22
N ALA A 281 -5.65 2.34 17.33
CA ALA A 281 -6.94 2.20 16.66
C ALA A 281 -8.06 1.71 17.60
N TYR A 282 -7.74 1.16 18.77
CA TYR A 282 -8.71 0.63 19.73
C TYR A 282 -9.12 1.65 20.79
N ASP A 283 -8.16 2.34 21.41
CA ASP A 283 -8.44 3.33 22.48
C ASP A 283 -8.13 4.79 22.09
N GLY A 284 -7.54 5.03 20.93
CA GLY A 284 -7.28 6.39 20.45
C GLY A 284 -6.17 7.10 21.23
N THR A 285 -5.37 6.39 22.02
CA THR A 285 -4.21 6.98 22.69
C THR A 285 -3.27 7.59 21.66
N VAL A 286 -3.00 8.89 21.79
CA VAL A 286 -2.02 9.59 20.96
C VAL A 286 -0.68 9.59 21.66
N THR A 287 0.36 9.05 21.00
CA THR A 287 1.74 9.17 21.46
C THR A 287 2.55 9.97 20.46
N LEU A 288 3.27 11.00 20.93
CA LEU A 288 4.14 11.82 20.09
C LEU A 288 5.60 11.48 20.40
N TYR A 289 6.38 11.15 19.37
CA TYR A 289 7.81 10.88 19.46
C TYR A 289 8.60 12.00 18.81
N ALA A 290 9.56 12.57 19.56
CA ALA A 290 10.54 13.52 19.03
C ALA A 290 11.52 12.79 18.11
N TRP A 291 11.32 12.94 16.80
CA TRP A 291 12.05 12.24 15.75
C TRP A 291 13.31 12.98 15.31
N ASP A 292 13.19 14.26 14.95
CA ASP A 292 14.33 15.17 14.73
C ASP A 292 14.56 15.96 16.01
N ASP A 293 15.26 15.37 16.97
CA ASP A 293 15.57 16.00 18.26
C ASP A 293 16.58 17.15 18.13
N GLU A 294 17.19 17.34 16.95
CA GLU A 294 18.07 18.45 16.65
C GLU A 294 17.34 19.71 16.15
N ASP A 295 16.08 19.57 15.71
CA ASP A 295 15.26 20.68 15.22
C ASP A 295 15.07 21.78 16.29
N PRO A 296 15.53 23.03 16.03
CA PRO A 296 15.37 24.13 16.97
C PRO A 296 13.91 24.49 17.27
N MET A 297 12.99 24.25 16.33
CA MET A 297 11.56 24.50 16.55
C MET A 297 10.96 23.45 17.48
N LEU A 298 11.24 22.17 17.27
CA LEU A 298 10.85 21.11 18.18
C LEU A 298 11.45 21.30 19.58
N LYS A 299 12.74 21.64 19.68
CA LYS A 299 13.40 21.95 20.97
C LYS A 299 12.69 23.09 21.72
N THR A 300 12.13 24.05 20.98
CA THR A 300 11.39 25.17 21.58
C THR A 300 10.02 24.70 22.08
N TRP A 301 9.26 23.97 21.27
CA TRP A 301 7.97 23.40 21.68
C TRP A 301 8.11 22.42 22.86
N SER A 302 9.17 21.61 22.87
CA SER A 302 9.49 20.68 23.97
C SER A 302 9.76 21.41 25.30
N LYS A 303 10.24 22.66 25.27
CA LYS A 303 10.38 23.47 26.50
C LYS A 303 9.05 24.03 27.00
N VAL A 304 8.13 24.33 26.08
CA VAL A 304 6.79 24.84 26.40
C VAL A 304 5.92 23.70 26.94
N PHE A 305 6.02 22.51 26.34
CA PHE A 305 5.24 21.32 26.67
C PHE A 305 6.15 20.11 26.98
N PRO A 306 6.84 20.10 28.13
CA PRO A 306 7.88 19.10 28.43
C PRO A 306 7.39 17.67 28.61
N SER A 307 6.09 17.45 28.74
CA SER A 307 5.49 16.12 28.96
C SER A 307 4.74 15.57 27.75
N THR A 308 4.68 16.29 26.63
CA THR A 308 3.88 15.87 25.46
C THR A 308 4.65 15.00 24.48
N LEU A 309 5.98 15.01 24.52
CA LEU A 309 6.84 14.27 23.61
C LEU A 309 7.65 13.20 24.35
N LYS A 310 7.67 12.00 23.78
CA LYS A 310 8.60 10.92 24.13
C LYS A 310 9.83 10.98 23.23
N PRO A 311 11.02 10.53 23.67
CA PRO A 311 12.16 10.38 22.78
C PRO A 311 11.90 9.26 21.75
N ALA A 312 12.45 9.39 20.54
CA ALA A 312 12.35 8.33 19.51
C ALA A 312 12.92 6.97 19.98
N SER A 313 13.84 6.96 20.94
CA SER A 313 14.38 5.73 21.53
C SER A 313 13.36 4.91 22.34
N GLU A 314 12.19 5.46 22.65
CA GLU A 314 11.08 4.73 23.27
C GLU A 314 10.15 4.05 22.26
N MET A 315 10.37 4.24 20.95
CA MET A 315 9.65 3.50 19.91
C MET A 315 10.08 2.03 19.95
N SER A 316 9.14 1.10 19.85
CA SER A 316 9.45 -0.32 19.74
C SER A 316 10.14 -0.64 18.41
N ASP A 317 10.86 -1.76 18.35
CA ASP A 317 11.50 -2.21 17.11
C ASP A 317 10.46 -2.47 16.01
N GLU A 318 9.27 -2.99 16.38
CA GLU A 318 8.15 -3.15 15.45
C GLU A 318 7.67 -1.79 14.93
N LEU A 319 7.45 -0.80 15.81
CA LEU A 319 7.05 0.54 15.37
C LEU A 319 8.09 1.18 14.44
N LEU A 320 9.37 1.06 14.77
CA LEU A 320 10.47 1.61 13.97
C LEU A 320 10.54 0.97 12.58
N ALA A 321 10.23 -0.32 12.45
CA ALA A 321 10.20 -1.01 11.17
C ALA A 321 9.13 -0.45 10.21
N HIS A 322 8.04 0.09 10.75
CA HIS A 322 6.95 0.68 9.98
C HIS A 322 7.12 2.19 9.71
N ILE A 323 8.14 2.85 10.25
CA ILE A 323 8.39 4.24 9.92
C ILE A 323 8.80 4.35 8.45
N ARG A 324 8.16 5.28 7.71
CA ARG A 324 8.50 5.64 6.33
C ARG A 324 8.90 7.11 6.21
N TYR A 325 9.61 7.48 5.15
CA TYR A 325 9.91 8.89 4.86
C TYR A 325 8.64 9.55 4.32
N PRO A 326 8.18 10.66 4.92
CA PRO A 326 6.83 11.17 4.69
C PRO A 326 6.62 11.74 3.28
N SER A 327 5.41 11.55 2.76
CA SER A 327 5.09 11.87 1.38
C SER A 327 4.98 13.39 1.15
N ASP A 328 4.34 14.15 2.04
CA ASP A 328 4.15 15.59 1.83
C ASP A 328 5.47 16.38 1.88
N LEU A 329 6.35 16.07 2.84
CA LEU A 329 7.69 16.66 2.88
C LEU A 329 8.49 16.30 1.63
N PHE A 330 8.40 15.05 1.16
CA PHE A 330 9.06 14.63 -0.07
C PHE A 330 8.53 15.41 -1.28
N LYS A 331 7.21 15.62 -1.39
CA LYS A 331 6.58 16.43 -2.45
C LYS A 331 7.04 17.89 -2.40
N VAL A 332 7.11 18.51 -1.21
CA VAL A 332 7.66 19.87 -1.03
C VAL A 332 9.12 19.95 -1.46
N GLN A 333 9.96 19.00 -1.03
CA GLN A 333 11.38 18.94 -1.41
C GLN A 333 11.56 18.74 -2.91
N ARG A 334 10.75 17.87 -3.52
CA ARG A 334 10.69 17.65 -4.98
C ARG A 334 10.35 18.95 -5.71
N ALA A 335 9.34 19.68 -5.25
CA ALA A 335 8.95 20.95 -5.85
C ALA A 335 10.08 22.00 -5.78
N VAL A 336 10.74 22.13 -4.63
CA VAL A 336 11.90 23.03 -4.46
C VAL A 336 13.07 22.61 -5.34
N LEU A 337 13.39 21.32 -5.41
CA LEU A 337 14.48 20.80 -6.25
C LEU A 337 14.24 21.05 -7.74
N GLY A 338 12.99 21.16 -8.19
CA GLY A 338 12.65 21.51 -9.57
C GLY A 338 13.33 22.78 -10.06
N ASP A 339 13.47 23.79 -9.18
CA ASP A 339 14.13 25.06 -9.50
C ASP A 339 15.57 25.13 -8.96
N TYR A 340 15.80 24.66 -7.74
CA TYR A 340 17.03 24.93 -6.98
C TYR A 340 18.13 23.88 -7.11
N HIS A 341 17.94 22.84 -7.92
CA HIS A 341 19.06 21.97 -8.32
C HIS A 341 20.08 22.70 -9.23
N VAL A 342 19.66 23.81 -9.86
CA VAL A 342 20.51 24.65 -10.71
C VAL A 342 21.34 25.60 -9.85
N THR A 343 22.65 25.40 -9.83
CA THR A 343 23.57 26.24 -9.03
C THR A 343 24.23 27.37 -9.82
N ASP A 344 24.18 27.35 -11.17
CA ASP A 344 24.69 28.44 -12.00
C ASP A 344 23.70 29.63 -12.03
N PRO A 345 24.11 30.85 -11.64
CA PRO A 345 23.19 31.99 -11.58
C PRO A 345 22.59 32.39 -12.92
N GLY A 346 23.33 32.22 -14.02
CA GLY A 346 22.86 32.56 -15.37
C GLY A 346 21.75 31.61 -15.82
N THR A 347 21.97 30.30 -15.66
CA THR A 347 20.98 29.25 -15.96
C THR A 347 19.75 29.35 -15.04
N PHE A 348 19.95 29.65 -13.76
CA PHE A 348 18.84 29.86 -12.84
C PHE A 348 17.99 31.07 -13.26
N TYR A 349 18.63 32.20 -13.60
CA TYR A 349 17.94 33.41 -14.04
C TYR A 349 17.19 33.23 -15.37
N SER A 350 17.72 32.42 -16.30
CA SER A 350 17.05 32.13 -17.57
C SER A 350 15.94 31.08 -17.46
N SER A 351 15.87 30.34 -16.34
CA SER A 351 14.96 29.20 -16.13
C SER A 351 15.06 28.13 -17.22
N GLU A 352 16.22 28.03 -17.88
CA GLU A 352 16.45 27.10 -19.00
C GLU A 352 16.55 25.63 -18.57
N ASP A 353 16.80 25.38 -17.28
CA ASP A 353 16.94 24.04 -16.71
C ASP A 353 16.00 23.81 -15.52
N THR A 354 14.82 24.44 -15.52
CA THR A 354 13.80 24.14 -14.51
C THR A 354 13.17 22.77 -14.80
N TRP A 355 12.96 21.97 -13.76
CA TRP A 355 12.30 20.67 -13.85
C TRP A 355 10.94 20.68 -13.17
N VAL A 356 10.04 19.79 -13.61
CA VAL A 356 8.73 19.55 -13.01
C VAL A 356 8.47 18.05 -12.93
N THR A 357 7.56 17.66 -12.05
CA THR A 357 7.02 16.30 -12.02
C THR A 357 6.18 16.06 -13.29
N PRO A 358 6.33 14.90 -13.96
CA PRO A 358 5.50 14.57 -15.11
C PRO A 358 4.02 14.41 -14.70
N ASN A 359 3.13 14.67 -15.66
CA ASN A 359 1.73 14.31 -15.53
C ASN A 359 1.58 12.80 -15.32
N ASP A 360 0.61 12.41 -14.50
CA ASP A 360 0.23 11.02 -14.31
C ASP A 360 -0.44 10.48 -15.57
N PRO A 361 0.14 9.48 -16.26
CA PRO A 361 -0.41 8.95 -17.50
C PRO A 361 -1.82 8.36 -17.37
N VAL A 362 -2.23 7.99 -16.15
CA VAL A 362 -3.58 7.46 -15.88
C VAL A 362 -4.56 8.50 -15.32
N SER A 363 -4.12 9.76 -15.16
CA SER A 363 -5.02 10.85 -14.76
C SER A 363 -5.99 11.24 -15.89
N ASN A 364 -7.02 12.00 -15.53
CA ASN A 364 -7.99 12.52 -16.50
C ASN A 364 -7.27 13.40 -17.56
N PRO A 365 -7.30 13.05 -18.86
CA PRO A 365 -6.65 13.85 -19.90
C PRO A 365 -7.20 15.27 -20.03
N ASP A 366 -8.46 15.50 -19.65
CA ASP A 366 -9.09 16.83 -19.68
C ASP A 366 -8.70 17.71 -18.49
N ALA A 367 -8.18 17.10 -17.42
CA ALA A 367 -7.73 17.75 -16.20
C ALA A 367 -6.50 17.01 -15.62
N PRO A 368 -5.36 17.06 -16.32
CA PRO A 368 -4.19 16.25 -15.97
C PRO A 368 -3.64 16.66 -14.60
N THR A 369 -3.36 15.67 -13.78
CA THR A 369 -2.67 15.82 -12.49
C THR A 369 -1.25 15.27 -12.59
N ILE A 370 -0.37 15.69 -11.69
CA ILE A 370 1.01 15.18 -11.64
C ILE A 370 1.07 13.80 -10.97
N GLN A 371 2.11 13.02 -11.29
CA GLN A 371 2.35 11.76 -10.61
C GLN A 371 2.59 11.96 -9.10
N PRO A 372 1.96 11.13 -8.24
CA PRO A 372 2.32 11.06 -6.84
C PRO A 372 3.70 10.42 -6.72
N PRO A 373 4.40 10.62 -5.61
CA PRO A 373 5.55 9.80 -5.30
C PRO A 373 5.11 8.38 -4.95
N TYR A 374 5.93 7.38 -5.25
CA TYR A 374 5.59 5.98 -5.02
C TYR A 374 6.54 5.35 -4.00
N TYR A 375 5.97 4.60 -3.04
CA TYR A 375 6.72 3.72 -2.16
C TYR A 375 6.94 2.35 -2.80
N LEU A 376 8.16 1.85 -2.72
CA LEU A 376 8.54 0.48 -3.06
C LEU A 376 9.92 0.15 -2.51
N THR A 377 10.20 -1.14 -2.35
CA THR A 377 11.54 -1.66 -2.15
C THR A 377 12.30 -1.68 -3.47
N MET A 378 13.42 -0.97 -3.51
CA MET A 378 14.31 -0.93 -4.68
C MET A 378 15.75 -0.67 -4.29
N GLN A 379 16.68 -1.04 -5.17
CA GLN A 379 18.10 -0.74 -5.04
C GLN A 379 18.48 0.45 -5.92
N MET A 380 18.87 1.57 -5.31
CA MET A 380 19.36 2.72 -6.06
C MET A 380 20.79 2.44 -6.60
N PRO A 381 21.18 3.03 -7.74
CA PRO A 381 22.54 2.91 -8.24
C PRO A 381 23.59 3.36 -7.21
N GLY A 382 24.48 2.44 -6.84
CA GLY A 382 25.54 2.66 -5.85
C GLY A 382 25.20 2.18 -4.44
N ASP A 383 23.96 1.75 -4.18
CA ASP A 383 23.60 1.10 -2.92
C ASP A 383 23.98 -0.38 -2.92
N GLU A 384 24.36 -0.90 -1.76
CA GLU A 384 24.78 -2.31 -1.60
C GLU A 384 23.61 -3.29 -1.50
N LYS A 385 22.42 -2.80 -1.09
CA LYS A 385 21.22 -3.59 -0.86
C LYS A 385 19.96 -2.80 -1.22
N PRO A 386 18.85 -3.46 -1.58
CA PRO A 386 17.56 -2.81 -1.71
C PRO A 386 17.13 -2.18 -0.38
N ALA A 387 16.37 -1.09 -0.48
CA ALA A 387 15.75 -0.44 0.67
C ALA A 387 14.34 0.02 0.30
N PHE A 388 13.41 -0.05 1.25
CA PHE A 388 12.11 0.56 1.09
C PHE A 388 12.29 2.07 0.97
N SER A 389 11.77 2.63 -0.11
CA SER A 389 12.07 4.00 -0.53
C SER A 389 10.85 4.64 -1.14
N ILE A 390 10.78 5.97 -1.03
CA ILE A 390 9.85 6.79 -1.80
C ILE A 390 10.60 7.42 -2.97
N TYR A 391 9.99 7.52 -4.15
CA TYR A 391 10.63 8.18 -5.29
C TYR A 391 9.68 9.04 -6.11
N SER A 392 10.27 9.93 -6.91
CA SER A 392 9.59 10.62 -8.00
C SER A 392 10.56 10.93 -9.13
N THR A 393 10.02 11.28 -10.30
CA THR A 393 10.79 11.57 -11.50
C THR A 393 10.61 13.03 -11.92
N PHE A 394 11.55 13.52 -12.74
CA PHE A 394 11.58 14.88 -13.24
C PHE A 394 11.69 14.93 -14.75
N ILE A 395 10.89 15.79 -15.36
CA ILE A 395 10.98 16.18 -16.77
C ILE A 395 11.29 17.68 -16.86
N PRO A 396 11.88 18.17 -17.96
CA PRO A 396 12.09 19.60 -18.12
C PRO A 396 10.75 20.34 -18.15
N LYS A 397 10.69 21.48 -17.47
CA LYS A 397 9.56 22.40 -17.53
C LYS A 397 9.49 22.96 -18.95
N SER A 398 8.39 22.70 -19.65
CA SER A 398 8.15 23.25 -20.98
C SER A 398 6.96 24.18 -20.96
N THR A 399 7.10 25.33 -21.61
CA THR A 399 6.00 26.26 -21.88
C THR A 399 5.60 26.13 -23.35
N GLY A 400 4.40 25.61 -23.63
CA GLY A 400 3.82 25.47 -24.98
C GLY A 400 3.76 24.03 -25.51
N ASP A 401 3.30 23.87 -26.75
CA ASP A 401 2.96 22.57 -27.39
C ASP A 401 4.15 21.61 -27.58
N ASN A 402 5.39 22.07 -27.37
CA ASN A 402 6.63 21.29 -27.52
C ASN A 402 7.09 20.63 -26.21
N ALA A 403 6.15 20.21 -25.36
CA ALA A 403 6.48 19.58 -24.08
C ALA A 403 7.29 18.30 -24.27
N ARG A 404 8.56 18.34 -23.84
CA ARG A 404 9.46 17.18 -23.90
C ARG A 404 9.27 16.34 -22.65
N ASN A 405 8.55 15.25 -22.77
CA ASN A 405 8.37 14.28 -21.68
C ASN A 405 9.53 13.27 -21.66
N VAL A 406 10.74 13.77 -21.41
CA VAL A 406 11.98 12.98 -21.25
C VAL A 406 12.53 13.17 -19.84
N LEU A 407 13.03 12.10 -19.23
CA LEU A 407 13.51 12.16 -17.85
C LEU A 407 14.86 12.88 -17.76
N TYR A 408 14.92 13.87 -16.88
CA TYR A 408 16.14 14.61 -16.53
C TYR A 408 16.62 14.29 -15.12
N GLY A 409 15.72 13.84 -14.25
CA GLY A 409 16.03 13.51 -12.88
C GLY A 409 15.19 12.36 -12.33
N TYR A 410 15.77 11.65 -11.37
CA TYR A 410 15.11 10.65 -10.55
C TYR A 410 15.52 10.90 -9.10
N LEU A 411 14.55 11.18 -8.23
CA LEU A 411 14.79 11.46 -6.82
C LEU A 411 14.21 10.34 -5.98
N SER A 412 14.98 9.84 -5.04
CA SER A 412 14.53 8.87 -4.05
C SER A 412 14.90 9.31 -2.64
N ALA A 413 14.08 8.97 -1.66
CA ALA A 413 14.42 9.02 -0.23
C ALA A 413 14.29 7.62 0.36
N ASN A 414 15.32 7.19 1.10
CA ASN A 414 15.29 5.93 1.83
C ASN A 414 14.34 6.04 3.04
N SER A 415 13.42 5.09 3.17
CA SER A 415 12.42 5.02 4.23
C SER A 415 12.77 3.99 5.31
N ASP A 416 13.81 3.18 5.14
CA ASP A 416 14.22 2.19 6.12
C ASP A 416 14.87 2.80 7.36
N PRO A 417 14.53 2.31 8.56
CA PRO A 417 15.13 2.79 9.78
C PRO A 417 16.64 2.50 9.78
N GLY A 418 17.43 3.51 10.15
CA GLY A 418 18.87 3.39 10.25
C GLY A 418 19.61 4.63 9.77
N PRO A 419 20.94 4.55 9.60
CA PRO A 419 21.77 5.71 9.25
C PRO A 419 21.43 6.38 7.91
N ASN A 420 20.76 5.66 7.00
CA ASN A 420 20.37 6.16 5.69
C ASN A 420 18.92 6.67 5.64
N TYR A 421 18.14 6.57 6.73
CA TYR A 421 16.77 7.06 6.76
C TYR A 421 16.72 8.54 6.32
N GLY A 422 15.84 8.85 5.37
CA GLY A 422 15.65 10.18 4.83
C GLY A 422 16.80 10.72 3.97
N LYS A 423 17.81 9.91 3.66
CA LYS A 423 18.85 10.27 2.69
C LYS A 423 18.22 10.43 1.31
N LEU A 424 18.25 11.65 0.79
CA LEU A 424 17.83 11.97 -0.56
C LEU A 424 18.95 11.64 -1.57
N THR A 425 18.62 10.85 -2.58
CA THR A 425 19.50 10.50 -3.70
C THR A 425 18.87 11.01 -4.99
N LEU A 426 19.53 11.96 -5.65
CA LEU A 426 19.13 12.50 -6.93
C LEU A 426 20.04 11.96 -8.04
N LEU A 427 19.48 11.17 -8.96
CA LEU A 427 20.14 10.77 -10.20
C LEU A 427 19.86 11.83 -11.26
N THR A 428 20.91 12.52 -11.71
CA THR A 428 20.82 13.42 -12.87
C THR A 428 21.08 12.61 -14.14
N LEU A 429 20.10 12.61 -15.04
CA LEU A 429 20.17 11.83 -16.26
C LEU A 429 20.86 12.61 -17.39
N PRO A 430 21.59 11.96 -18.31
CA PRO A 430 22.32 12.65 -19.37
C PRO A 430 21.37 13.38 -20.33
N LYS A 431 21.54 14.70 -20.49
CA LYS A 431 20.71 15.51 -21.41
C LYS A 431 20.88 15.16 -22.90
N GLN A 432 21.96 14.46 -23.25
CA GLN A 432 22.26 14.04 -24.63
C GLN A 432 21.57 12.72 -25.01
N THR A 433 21.19 11.91 -24.02
CA THR A 433 20.48 10.64 -24.23
C THR A 433 19.02 10.87 -23.91
N THR A 434 18.12 10.60 -24.86
CA THR A 434 16.68 10.72 -24.62
C THR A 434 16.21 9.51 -23.83
N ILE A 435 16.05 9.67 -22.52
CA ILE A 435 15.41 8.68 -21.66
C ILE A 435 13.91 9.01 -21.61
N PRO A 436 13.01 8.11 -22.05
CA PRO A 436 11.57 8.38 -22.08
C PRO A 436 11.03 8.74 -20.69
N GLY A 437 10.20 9.78 -20.59
CA GLY A 437 9.41 10.04 -19.39
C GLY A 437 8.13 9.21 -19.35
N PRO A 438 7.43 9.17 -18.20
CA PRO A 438 6.19 8.41 -18.02
C PRO A 438 5.17 8.60 -19.15
N GLY A 439 4.95 9.84 -19.61
CA GLY A 439 4.00 10.09 -20.70
C GLY A 439 4.50 9.61 -22.07
N GLN A 440 5.81 9.55 -22.32
CA GLN A 440 6.35 8.94 -23.55
C GLN A 440 6.24 7.42 -23.52
N VAL A 441 6.52 6.79 -22.38
CA VAL A 441 6.37 5.34 -22.22
C VAL A 441 4.91 4.94 -22.39
N GLN A 442 3.97 5.70 -21.80
CA GLN A 442 2.54 5.47 -22.02
C GLN A 442 2.18 5.56 -23.51
N ALA A 443 2.65 6.59 -24.22
CA ALA A 443 2.42 6.73 -25.64
C ALA A 443 3.04 5.58 -26.47
N GLN A 444 4.19 5.04 -26.04
CA GLN A 444 4.80 3.85 -26.64
C GLN A 444 3.93 2.61 -26.43
N PHE A 445 3.42 2.39 -25.21
CA PHE A 445 2.47 1.30 -24.94
C PHE A 445 1.19 1.43 -25.77
N ASP A 446 0.63 2.63 -25.85
CA ASP A 446 -0.62 2.89 -26.59
C ASP A 446 -0.46 2.73 -28.11
N SER A 447 0.75 2.98 -28.64
CA SER A 447 1.06 2.88 -30.07
C SER A 447 1.66 1.53 -30.50
N ASP A 448 2.03 0.67 -29.55
CA ASP A 448 2.51 -0.68 -29.86
C ASP A 448 1.37 -1.54 -30.44
N ALA A 449 1.63 -2.14 -31.60
CA ALA A 449 0.60 -2.89 -32.33
C ALA A 449 0.16 -4.17 -31.61
N THR A 450 1.06 -4.83 -30.88
CA THR A 450 0.77 -6.07 -30.14
C THR A 450 -0.03 -5.76 -28.90
N VAL A 451 0.40 -4.76 -28.12
CA VAL A 451 -0.31 -4.24 -26.96
C VAL A 451 -1.70 -3.77 -27.38
N GLY A 452 -1.80 -2.92 -28.40
CA GLY A 452 -3.07 -2.40 -28.91
C GLY A 452 -4.04 -3.51 -29.35
N GLN A 453 -3.56 -4.56 -30.03
CA GLN A 453 -4.41 -5.71 -30.41
C GLN A 453 -4.94 -6.45 -29.18
N GLN A 454 -4.10 -6.76 -28.21
CA GLN A 454 -4.53 -7.49 -27.02
C GLN A 454 -5.42 -6.64 -26.10
N LEU A 455 -5.11 -5.37 -25.88
CA LEU A 455 -5.97 -4.45 -25.13
C LEU A 455 -7.34 -4.32 -25.81
N ASN A 456 -7.38 -4.26 -27.14
CA ASN A 456 -8.65 -4.25 -27.87
C ASN A 456 -9.44 -5.55 -27.69
N LEU A 457 -8.79 -6.71 -27.58
CA LEU A 457 -9.45 -7.97 -27.22
C LEU A 457 -9.99 -7.93 -25.79
N LEU A 458 -9.23 -7.38 -24.83
CA LEU A 458 -9.67 -7.24 -23.44
C LEU A 458 -10.81 -6.23 -23.27
N ARG A 459 -10.93 -5.24 -24.18
CA ARG A 459 -12.04 -4.28 -24.25
C ARG A 459 -13.27 -4.82 -24.99
N GLN A 460 -13.18 -5.99 -25.63
CA GLN A 460 -14.34 -6.55 -26.34
C GLN A 460 -15.36 -7.11 -25.36
N GLY A 461 -16.63 -6.73 -25.57
CA GLY A 461 -17.75 -7.21 -24.78
C GLY A 461 -18.18 -6.21 -23.70
N GLN A 462 -18.46 -6.71 -22.50
CA GLN A 462 -18.89 -5.91 -21.35
C GLN A 462 -17.73 -5.76 -20.36
N THR A 463 -16.58 -5.32 -20.85
CA THR A 463 -15.35 -5.17 -20.07
C THR A 463 -14.75 -3.79 -20.28
N GLU A 464 -14.12 -3.29 -19.21
CA GLU A 464 -13.36 -2.05 -19.20
C GLU A 464 -11.91 -2.39 -18.83
N VAL A 465 -10.96 -1.83 -19.59
CA VAL A 465 -9.53 -1.94 -19.30
C VAL A 465 -9.09 -0.70 -18.55
N ILE A 466 -8.50 -0.90 -17.38
CA ILE A 466 -8.04 0.16 -16.48
C ILE A 466 -6.51 0.04 -16.36
N PRO A 467 -5.74 1.01 -16.89
CA PRO A 467 -4.30 1.06 -16.65
C PRO A 467 -4.04 1.42 -15.18
N GLY A 468 -3.12 0.70 -14.54
CA GLY A 468 -2.59 1.08 -13.23
C GLY A 468 -1.45 2.09 -13.33
N ASN A 469 -0.91 2.47 -12.18
CA ASN A 469 0.21 3.38 -12.08
C ASN A 469 1.44 2.89 -12.88
N LEU A 470 2.15 3.84 -13.48
CA LEU A 470 3.37 3.56 -14.23
C LEU A 470 4.59 3.74 -13.32
N LEU A 471 5.13 2.62 -12.84
CA LEU A 471 6.33 2.61 -12.00
C LEU A 471 7.59 2.74 -12.86
N THR A 472 8.60 3.46 -12.35
CA THR A 472 9.89 3.69 -13.00
C THR A 472 10.98 3.28 -12.03
N LEU A 473 11.78 2.28 -12.38
CA LEU A 473 12.78 1.69 -11.49
C LEU A 473 14.17 1.75 -12.12
N PRO A 474 15.21 2.18 -11.39
CA PRO A 474 16.59 2.06 -11.83
C PRO A 474 17.06 0.60 -11.72
N VAL A 475 17.23 -0.09 -12.84
CA VAL A 475 17.62 -1.51 -12.90
C VAL A 475 18.67 -1.71 -13.97
N GLY A 476 19.71 -2.51 -13.70
CA GLY A 476 20.67 -2.95 -14.71
C GLY A 476 21.41 -1.84 -15.45
N GLY A 477 21.56 -0.66 -14.83
CA GLY A 477 22.17 0.53 -15.45
C GLY A 477 21.24 1.32 -16.39
N GLY A 478 19.96 0.97 -16.45
CA GLY A 478 18.91 1.68 -17.18
C GLY A 478 17.68 1.94 -16.33
N LEU A 479 16.55 2.27 -16.97
CA LEU A 479 15.25 2.40 -16.31
C LEU A 479 14.30 1.34 -16.85
N LEU A 480 13.69 0.60 -15.92
CA LEU A 480 12.62 -0.34 -16.15
C LEU A 480 11.30 0.35 -15.85
N TYR A 481 10.34 0.27 -16.77
CA TYR A 481 8.98 0.76 -16.58
C TYR A 481 8.03 -0.40 -16.41
N VAL A 482 7.17 -0.36 -15.39
CA VAL A 482 6.21 -1.42 -15.10
C VAL A 482 4.83 -0.81 -14.90
N GLN A 483 3.84 -1.31 -15.63
CA GLN A 483 2.45 -0.87 -15.51
C GLN A 483 1.52 -2.10 -15.45
N PRO A 484 0.83 -2.33 -14.32
CA PRO A 484 -0.23 -3.33 -14.25
C PRO A 484 -1.45 -2.88 -15.08
N VAL A 485 -2.10 -3.83 -15.74
CA VAL A 485 -3.31 -3.61 -16.53
C VAL A 485 -4.44 -4.43 -15.95
N TYR A 486 -5.44 -3.72 -15.43
CA TYR A 486 -6.61 -4.29 -14.82
C TYR A 486 -7.75 -4.39 -15.83
N VAL A 487 -8.63 -5.37 -15.61
CA VAL A 487 -9.89 -5.51 -16.35
C VAL A 487 -11.02 -5.67 -15.34
N ARG A 488 -12.11 -4.93 -15.54
CA ARG A 488 -13.36 -5.16 -14.81
C ARG A 488 -14.52 -5.33 -15.78
N SER A 489 -15.57 -6.00 -15.32
CA SER A 489 -16.85 -6.03 -16.04
C SER A 489 -17.49 -4.64 -16.03
N THR A 490 -18.28 -4.29 -17.04
CA THR A 490 -19.13 -3.07 -17.00
C THR A 490 -20.49 -3.33 -16.34
N GLY A 491 -20.69 -4.52 -15.77
CA GLY A 491 -21.89 -4.88 -15.01
C GLY A 491 -21.91 -4.29 -13.59
N GLU A 492 -23.06 -4.42 -12.93
CA GLU A 492 -23.31 -3.80 -11.61
C GLU A 492 -22.39 -4.30 -10.49
N THR A 493 -21.97 -5.55 -10.53
CA THR A 493 -21.03 -6.13 -9.55
C THR A 493 -19.72 -6.42 -10.27
N SER A 494 -18.84 -5.44 -10.27
CA SER A 494 -17.53 -5.53 -10.92
C SER A 494 -16.46 -4.89 -10.06
N TYR A 495 -15.25 -5.44 -10.15
CA TYR A 495 -14.07 -4.94 -9.48
C TYR A 495 -12.85 -5.20 -10.37
N PRO A 496 -11.77 -4.40 -10.25
CA PRO A 496 -10.57 -4.57 -11.07
C PRO A 496 -9.84 -5.88 -10.78
N LEU A 497 -9.53 -6.64 -11.83
CA LEU A 497 -8.69 -7.84 -11.79
C LEU A 497 -7.43 -7.61 -12.60
N LEU A 498 -6.26 -7.89 -12.03
CA LEU A 498 -4.98 -7.75 -12.72
C LEU A 498 -4.85 -8.86 -13.77
N ARG A 499 -4.84 -8.49 -15.06
CA ARG A 499 -4.81 -9.44 -16.17
C ARG A 499 -3.48 -9.47 -16.90
N LYS A 500 -2.83 -8.32 -17.02
CA LYS A 500 -1.61 -8.18 -17.81
C LYS A 500 -0.65 -7.23 -17.12
N ILE A 501 0.63 -7.35 -17.43
CA ILE A 501 1.68 -6.45 -16.97
C ILE A 501 2.45 -5.97 -18.19
N LEU A 502 2.47 -4.65 -18.38
CA LEU A 502 3.30 -3.97 -19.37
C LEU A 502 4.65 -3.69 -18.76
N VAL A 503 5.72 -4.10 -19.44
CA VAL A 503 7.08 -3.79 -19.03
C VAL A 503 7.85 -3.21 -20.21
N SER A 504 8.60 -2.13 -19.97
CA SER A 504 9.52 -1.56 -20.97
C SER A 504 10.92 -1.41 -20.41
N PHE A 505 11.91 -1.81 -21.21
CA PHE A 505 13.32 -1.55 -20.94
C PHE A 505 14.04 -1.20 -22.26
N GLY A 506 14.57 0.02 -22.36
CA GLY A 506 15.10 0.54 -23.63
C GLY A 506 14.01 0.64 -24.69
N ASP A 507 14.22 0.00 -25.85
CA ASP A 507 13.25 -0.02 -26.96
C ASP A 507 12.37 -1.29 -26.97
N THR A 508 12.52 -2.16 -25.97
CA THR A 508 11.78 -3.43 -25.92
C THR A 508 10.59 -3.28 -24.98
N ILE A 509 9.44 -3.80 -25.42
CA ILE A 509 8.19 -3.84 -24.66
C ILE A 509 7.76 -5.29 -24.53
N ALA A 510 7.39 -5.71 -23.32
CA ALA A 510 6.75 -6.98 -23.04
C ALA A 510 5.35 -6.73 -22.48
N PHE A 511 4.43 -7.65 -22.80
CA PHE A 511 3.04 -7.59 -22.37
C PHE A 511 2.52 -8.99 -22.06
N GLU A 512 2.71 -9.41 -20.82
CA GLU A 512 2.51 -10.79 -20.38
C GLU A 512 1.54 -10.87 -19.19
N ASP A 513 1.20 -12.09 -18.75
CA ASP A 513 0.25 -12.29 -17.65
C ASP A 513 0.91 -12.05 -16.29
N THR A 514 2.20 -12.37 -16.15
CA THR A 514 2.97 -12.17 -14.91
C THR A 514 4.18 -11.25 -15.11
N LEU A 515 4.70 -10.72 -14.00
CA LEU A 515 5.91 -9.89 -14.02
C LEU A 515 7.12 -10.72 -14.45
N GLU A 516 7.22 -11.96 -13.96
CA GLU A 516 8.29 -12.89 -14.34
C GLU A 516 8.30 -13.14 -15.85
N GLU A 517 7.14 -13.48 -16.43
CA GLU A 517 7.00 -13.68 -17.88
C GLU A 517 7.41 -12.43 -18.66
N ALA A 518 6.96 -11.25 -18.20
CA ALA A 518 7.29 -9.98 -18.86
C ALA A 518 8.79 -9.69 -18.79
N LEU A 519 9.44 -9.93 -17.66
CA LEU A 519 10.89 -9.78 -17.53
C LEU A 519 11.64 -10.82 -18.38
N ASP A 520 11.19 -12.07 -18.40
CA ASP A 520 11.80 -13.14 -19.20
C ASP A 520 11.70 -12.86 -20.69
N SER A 521 10.56 -12.31 -21.13
CA SER A 521 10.33 -11.84 -22.50
C SER A 521 11.29 -10.70 -22.88
N LEU A 522 11.55 -9.76 -21.96
CA LEU A 522 12.51 -8.66 -22.17
C LEU A 522 13.97 -9.10 -22.18
N PHE A 523 14.36 -10.04 -21.32
CA PHE A 523 15.77 -10.38 -21.07
C PHE A 523 16.21 -11.75 -21.60
N GLY A 524 15.32 -12.48 -22.28
CA GLY A 524 15.64 -13.76 -22.93
C GLY A 524 15.69 -14.96 -21.98
N GLY A 525 14.85 -14.97 -20.92
CA GLY A 525 14.57 -16.14 -20.08
C GLY A 525 15.52 -16.38 -18.89
N ASN A 526 16.10 -15.34 -18.30
CA ASN A 526 16.98 -15.52 -17.12
C ASN A 526 16.90 -14.31 -16.16
N SER A 527 15.68 -13.86 -15.85
CA SER A 527 15.39 -12.59 -15.19
C SER A 527 15.69 -12.53 -13.70
N GLY A 528 15.80 -13.67 -13.02
CA GLY A 528 16.08 -13.71 -11.59
C GLY A 528 14.90 -13.30 -10.70
N ALA A 529 13.71 -13.07 -11.27
CA ALA A 529 12.46 -13.08 -10.51
C ALA A 529 12.14 -14.54 -10.15
N LEU A 530 11.88 -14.83 -8.88
CA LEU A 530 11.45 -16.15 -8.41
C LEU A 530 10.13 -15.96 -7.67
N ASP A 531 9.11 -16.76 -8.00
CA ASP A 531 7.93 -16.93 -7.17
C ASP A 531 8.30 -17.58 -5.82
N PRO A 532 7.78 -17.10 -4.68
CA PRO A 532 7.75 -17.91 -3.47
C PRO A 532 6.76 -19.07 -3.67
N GLU A 533 7.24 -20.28 -3.42
CA GLU A 533 6.51 -21.53 -3.60
C GLU A 533 5.10 -21.50 -2.96
N THR A 534 4.10 -21.88 -3.74
CA THR A 534 2.75 -22.22 -3.28
C THR A 534 2.82 -23.25 -2.15
N PRO A 535 2.21 -23.03 -0.97
CA PRO A 535 2.26 -24.00 0.10
C PRO A 535 1.44 -25.23 -0.30
N THR A 536 2.13 -26.37 -0.43
CA THR A 536 1.49 -27.69 -0.44
C THR A 536 1.42 -28.16 1.02
N PRO A 537 0.32 -28.76 1.52
CA PRO A 537 0.16 -29.01 2.94
C PRO A 537 1.16 -30.04 3.49
N GLU A 538 1.88 -29.71 4.57
CA GLU A 538 2.47 -30.69 5.51
C GLU A 538 1.33 -31.31 6.36
N ASP A 539 1.31 -32.61 6.63
CA ASP A 539 2.04 -33.32 7.72
C ASP A 539 1.68 -34.85 7.67
N PRO A 540 2.27 -35.82 8.43
CA PRO A 540 3.62 -36.03 8.99
C PRO A 540 4.29 -37.34 8.49
N GLY A 541 5.63 -37.40 8.59
CA GLY A 541 6.35 -38.52 9.23
C GLY A 541 6.56 -39.88 8.52
N THR A 542 7.82 -40.10 8.10
CA THR A 542 8.61 -41.36 8.15
C THR A 542 8.29 -42.56 7.23
N SER A 543 9.15 -42.78 6.21
CA SER A 543 9.91 -44.05 6.02
C SER A 543 11.07 -43.89 5.01
N GLU A 544 12.31 -44.04 5.46
CA GLU A 544 13.57 -43.83 4.71
C GLU A 544 13.98 -44.95 3.72
N GLY A 545 13.03 -45.74 3.21
CA GLY A 545 13.33 -46.85 2.28
C GLY A 545 13.03 -46.57 0.80
N THR A 546 12.11 -45.64 0.52
CA THR A 546 11.38 -45.58 -0.76
C THR A 546 11.88 -44.46 -1.69
N SER A 547 12.59 -43.46 -1.14
CA SER A 547 13.00 -42.23 -1.83
C SER A 547 13.97 -42.46 -2.99
N ALA A 548 15.05 -43.24 -2.83
CA ALA A 548 16.08 -43.37 -3.86
C ALA A 548 15.59 -44.12 -5.12
N ALA A 549 14.75 -45.14 -4.95
CA ALA A 549 14.17 -45.89 -6.07
C ALA A 549 13.13 -45.06 -6.84
N LEU A 550 12.34 -44.25 -6.12
CA LEU A 550 11.39 -43.33 -6.72
C LEU A 550 12.10 -42.20 -7.51
N THR A 551 13.16 -41.63 -6.93
CA THR A 551 13.99 -40.63 -7.64
C THR A 551 14.61 -41.20 -8.91
N GLN A 552 15.08 -42.46 -8.89
CA GLN A 552 15.62 -43.11 -10.08
C GLN A 552 14.53 -43.38 -11.13
N ALA A 553 13.33 -43.80 -10.73
CA ALA A 553 12.21 -44.01 -11.65
C ALA A 553 11.77 -42.71 -12.35
N LEU A 554 11.75 -41.59 -11.61
CA LEU A 554 11.46 -40.26 -12.17
C LEU A 554 12.58 -39.74 -13.09
N ALA A 555 13.85 -40.04 -12.78
CA ALA A 555 14.98 -39.71 -13.64
C ALA A 555 14.93 -40.52 -14.96
N ASP A 556 14.61 -41.80 -14.89
CA ASP A 556 14.41 -42.66 -16.06
C ASP A 556 13.25 -42.15 -16.95
N ALA A 557 12.15 -41.68 -16.34
CA ALA A 557 11.02 -41.10 -17.05
C ALA A 557 11.40 -39.81 -17.79
N ARG A 558 12.13 -38.90 -17.14
CA ARG A 558 12.65 -37.66 -17.79
C ARG A 558 13.57 -37.99 -18.96
N LYS A 559 14.45 -38.99 -18.81
CA LYS A 559 15.33 -39.42 -19.89
C LYS A 559 14.56 -40.02 -21.06
N ALA A 560 13.56 -40.87 -20.80
CA ALA A 560 12.71 -41.45 -21.84
C ALA A 560 11.90 -40.37 -22.61
N LEU A 561 11.45 -39.32 -21.92
CA LEU A 561 10.77 -38.17 -22.53
C LEU A 561 11.70 -37.40 -23.49
N SER A 562 12.95 -37.16 -23.08
CA SER A 562 13.98 -36.53 -23.91
C SER A 562 14.36 -37.39 -25.13
N ASP A 563 14.53 -38.70 -24.93
CA ASP A 563 14.85 -39.65 -26.01
C ASP A 563 13.70 -39.71 -27.04
N ARG A 564 12.43 -39.61 -26.58
CA ARG A 564 11.24 -39.54 -27.44
C ARG A 564 11.20 -38.25 -28.27
N GLN A 565 11.48 -37.09 -27.66
CA GLN A 565 11.53 -35.82 -28.38
C GLN A 565 12.63 -35.80 -29.45
N ALA A 566 13.82 -36.34 -29.14
CA ALA A 566 14.90 -36.49 -30.11
C ALA A 566 14.55 -37.44 -31.25
N ALA A 567 13.84 -38.54 -30.96
CA ALA A 567 13.37 -39.48 -31.98
C ALA A 567 12.32 -38.89 -32.92
N TYR A 568 11.39 -38.08 -32.40
CA TYR A 568 10.44 -37.33 -33.25
C TYR A 568 11.13 -36.28 -34.12
N ALA A 569 12.13 -35.56 -33.58
CA ALA A 569 12.93 -34.63 -34.37
C ALA A 569 13.73 -35.32 -35.49
N ALA A 570 14.15 -36.57 -35.28
CA ALA A 570 14.83 -37.39 -36.28
C ALA A 570 13.87 -38.17 -37.21
N ASN A 571 12.55 -38.02 -37.04
CA ASN A 571 11.50 -38.76 -37.76
C ASN A 571 11.62 -40.30 -37.63
N ASP A 572 12.23 -40.78 -36.54
CA ASP A 572 12.39 -42.20 -36.24
C ASP A 572 11.27 -42.68 -35.31
N LEU A 573 10.18 -43.17 -35.93
CA LEU A 573 8.98 -43.61 -35.21
C LEU A 573 9.21 -44.89 -34.39
N VAL A 574 10.20 -45.71 -34.73
CA VAL A 574 10.52 -46.93 -33.98
C VAL A 574 11.28 -46.57 -32.70
N ALA A 575 12.23 -45.64 -32.79
CA ALA A 575 12.90 -45.09 -31.61
C ALA A 575 11.93 -44.34 -30.69
N ALA A 576 10.98 -43.59 -31.25
CA ALA A 576 9.95 -42.90 -30.47
C ALA A 576 9.04 -43.88 -29.73
N ALA A 577 8.58 -44.96 -30.39
CA ALA A 577 7.77 -45.99 -29.74
C ALA A 577 8.53 -46.72 -28.62
N ASN A 578 9.81 -47.03 -28.83
CA ASN A 578 10.65 -47.66 -27.79
C ASN A 578 10.91 -46.73 -26.60
N ALA A 579 11.04 -45.43 -26.83
CA ALA A 579 11.15 -44.44 -25.76
C ALA A 579 9.84 -44.30 -24.96
N ASP A 580 8.68 -44.41 -25.64
CA ASP A 580 7.36 -44.35 -25.00
C ASP A 580 7.10 -45.58 -24.10
N ILE A 581 7.53 -46.78 -24.52
CA ILE A 581 7.50 -47.99 -23.67
C ILE A 581 8.32 -47.77 -22.39
N LYS A 582 9.56 -47.27 -22.51
CA LYS A 582 10.44 -46.99 -21.36
C LYS A 582 9.85 -45.92 -20.43
N LEU A 583 9.17 -44.94 -20.99
CA LEU A 583 8.47 -43.90 -20.22
C LEU A 583 7.33 -44.52 -19.41
N GLN A 584 6.49 -45.35 -20.02
CA GLN A 584 5.40 -46.05 -19.33
C GLN A 584 5.92 -46.97 -18.22
N GLU A 585 6.99 -47.74 -18.48
CA GLU A 585 7.63 -48.59 -17.47
C GLU A 585 8.24 -47.79 -16.31
N ALA A 586 8.83 -46.63 -16.59
CA ALA A 586 9.39 -45.75 -15.55
C ALA A 586 8.30 -45.09 -14.71
N LEU A 587 7.20 -44.64 -15.32
CA LEU A 587 6.06 -44.06 -14.63
C LEU A 587 5.28 -45.10 -13.82
N GLN A 588 5.13 -46.32 -14.34
CA GLN A 588 4.50 -47.42 -13.61
C GLN A 588 5.33 -47.80 -12.37
N ARG A 589 6.67 -47.89 -12.51
CA ARG A 589 7.57 -48.10 -11.36
C ARG A 589 7.49 -46.96 -10.36
N ALA A 590 7.43 -45.71 -10.82
CA ALA A 590 7.27 -44.55 -9.94
C ALA A 590 5.93 -44.59 -9.20
N TYR A 591 4.85 -44.97 -9.89
CA TYR A 591 3.51 -45.11 -9.30
C TYR A 591 3.49 -46.21 -8.23
N GLU A 592 4.05 -47.39 -8.52
CA GLU A 592 4.14 -48.51 -7.57
C GLU A 592 5.04 -48.20 -6.36
N LEU A 593 6.04 -47.34 -6.53
CA LEU A 593 6.91 -46.87 -5.44
C LEU A 593 6.32 -45.67 -4.67
N SER A 594 5.26 -45.06 -5.16
CA SER A 594 4.55 -43.94 -4.52
C SER A 594 3.29 -44.35 -3.74
N GLN A 595 2.86 -45.61 -3.89
CA GLN A 595 1.80 -46.26 -3.10
C GLN A 595 2.42 -46.92 -1.86
#